data_AF-A0A9W7XFC5-F1
#
_entry.id   AF-A0A9W7XFC5-F1
#
_cell.length_a   1.000
_cell.length_b   1.000
_cell.length_c   1.000
_cell.angle_alpha   90.00
_cell.angle_beta   90.00
_cell.angle_gamma   90.00
#
_symmetry.space_group_name_H-M   'P 1'
#
loop_
_entity.id
_entity.type
_entity.pdbx_description
1 polymer ?
#
loop_
_entity_poly.entity_id
_entity_poly.type
_entity_poly.pdbx_seq_one_letter_code
_entity_poly.pdbx_strand_id
1 'polypeptide(L)' 'MEMQSSDYPSSSLLQKEITQAAEFISKNPTFDGRDTVIAILDTGIDPAASGMQKTST' A
#
# COMPACT_ATOMS: atom_id res chain seq x y z
N MET A 1 -9.84 -25.20 -6.58
CA MET A 1 -8.45 -25.49 -6.14
C MET A 1 -7.96 -24.23 -5.45
N GLU A 2 -8.04 -24.18 -4.12
CA GLU A 2 -7.36 -23.12 -3.37
C GLU A 2 -5.86 -23.33 -3.53
N MET A 3 -5.20 -22.40 -4.22
CA MET A 3 -3.76 -22.36 -4.29
C MET A 3 -3.28 -21.79 -2.96
N GLN A 4 -2.79 -22.66 -2.07
CA GLN A 4 -2.07 -22.19 -0.88
C GLN A 4 -0.92 -21.29 -1.33
N SER A 5 -0.97 -20.03 -0.92
CA SER A 5 0.03 -19.02 -1.25
C SER A 5 1.30 -19.30 -0.45
N SER A 6 2.19 -20.12 -1.00
CA SER A 6 3.59 -20.14 -0.59
C SER A 6 4.15 -18.72 -0.70
N ASP A 7 4.49 -18.12 0.44
CA ASP A 7 5.20 -16.84 0.66
C ASP A 7 5.53 -16.03 -0.61
N TYR A 8 4.54 -15.33 -1.17
CA TYR A 8 4.83 -14.30 -2.16
C TYR A 8 5.47 -13.11 -1.44
N PRO A 9 6.68 -12.65 -1.83
CA PRO A 9 7.42 -11.62 -1.11
C PRO A 9 6.86 -10.22 -1.38
N SER A 10 5.57 -10.02 -1.11
CA SER A 10 4.83 -8.76 -1.32
C SER A 10 5.50 -7.58 -0.61
N SER A 11 6.08 -7.82 0.57
CA SER A 11 6.86 -6.82 1.32
C SER A 11 8.13 -6.42 0.58
N SER A 12 8.84 -7.34 -0.07
CA SER A 12 10.07 -7.03 -0.83
C SER A 12 9.81 -6.23 -2.11
N LEU A 13 8.58 -6.20 -2.62
CA LEU A 13 8.23 -5.44 -3.82
C LEU A 13 7.99 -3.96 -3.54
N LEU A 14 7.65 -3.61 -2.30
CA LEU A 14 7.41 -2.24 -1.88
C LEU A 14 8.58 -1.76 -1.03
N GLN A 15 9.40 -0.86 -1.56
CA GLN A 15 10.60 -0.36 -0.86
C GLN A 15 10.26 0.65 0.27
N LYS A 16 9.62 0.18 1.33
CA LYS A 16 9.18 1.01 2.47
C LYS A 16 10.24 1.13 3.56
N GLU A 17 11.16 0.16 3.63
CA GLU A 17 12.25 0.10 4.61
C GLU A 17 13.38 1.05 4.22
N ILE A 18 13.78 1.04 2.94
CA ILE A 18 14.87 1.89 2.43
C ILE A 18 14.47 3.38 2.51
N THR A 19 13.20 3.68 2.22
CA THR A 19 12.64 5.04 2.34
C THR A 19 12.30 5.41 3.79
N GLN A 20 12.39 4.46 4.73
CA GLN A 20 11.98 4.60 6.14
C GLN A 20 10.50 4.98 6.33
N ALA A 21 9.66 4.82 5.30
CA ALA A 21 8.22 5.12 5.39
C ALA A 21 7.54 4.27 6.47
N ALA A 22 7.92 3.00 6.60
CA ALA A 22 7.38 2.13 7.64
C ALA A 22 7.73 2.61 9.06
N GLU A 23 8.98 3.05 9.26
CA GLU A 23 9.43 3.58 10.55
C GLU A 23 8.77 4.92 10.88
N PHE A 24 8.61 5.80 9.89
CA PHE A 24 7.94 7.08 10.04
C PHE A 24 6.49 6.92 10.52
N ILE A 25 5.73 6.01 9.91
CA ILE A 25 4.35 5.72 10.31
C ILE A 25 4.28 5.09 11.71
N SER A 26 5.21 4.19 12.04
CA SER A 26 5.30 3.61 13.39
C SER A 26 5.45 4.68 14.48
N LYS A 27 6.25 5.72 14.21
CA LYS A 27 6.44 6.87 15.11
C LYS A 27 5.30 7.88 15.08
N ASN A 28 4.54 7.95 13.99
CA ASN A 28 3.48 8.93 13.75
C ASN A 28 2.20 8.24 13.24
N PRO A 29 1.47 7.50 14.09
CA PRO A 29 0.43 6.55 13.68
C PRO A 29 -0.80 7.19 13.02
N THR A 30 -0.95 8.51 13.07
CA THR A 30 -2.04 9.25 12.42
C THR A 30 -1.63 9.85 11.08
N PHE A 31 -0.38 9.68 10.65
CA PHE A 31 0.18 10.26 9.42
C PHE A 31 0.13 9.25 8.26
N ASP A 32 -0.91 8.43 8.22
CA ASP A 32 -1.07 7.29 7.30
C ASP A 32 -1.88 7.61 6.03
N GLY A 33 -2.20 8.89 5.80
CA GLY A 33 -2.89 9.37 4.60
C GLY A 33 -4.42 9.35 4.70
N ARG A 34 -5.02 9.02 5.86
CA ARG A 34 -6.45 9.25 6.08
C ARG A 34 -6.83 10.72 5.84
N ASP A 35 -8.05 10.96 5.38
CA ASP A 35 -8.58 12.29 5.02
C ASP A 35 -7.78 13.05 3.94
N THR A 36 -6.87 12.37 3.24
CA THR A 36 -6.05 12.93 2.16
C THR A 36 -6.43 12.30 0.83
N VAL A 37 -6.62 13.12 -0.21
CA VAL A 37 -6.92 12.66 -1.58
C VAL A 37 -5.73 12.97 -2.48
N ILE A 38 -5.24 11.96 -3.19
CA ILE A 38 -4.14 12.07 -4.16
C ILE A 38 -4.72 11.88 -5.57
N ALA A 39 -4.47 12.83 -6.46
CA ALA A 39 -4.77 12.67 -7.89
C ALA A 39 -3.55 12.10 -8.63
N ILE A 40 -3.76 11.05 -9.41
CA ILE A 40 -2.71 10.43 -10.24
C ILE A 40 -2.97 10.81 -11.69
N LEU A 41 -2.00 11.47 -12.32
CA LEU A 41 -2.01 11.76 -13.75
C LEU A 41 -1.10 10.74 -14.46
N ASP A 42 -1.72 9.72 -15.02
CA ASP A 42 -1.06 8.65 -15.77
C ASP A 42 -2.00 8.17 -16.89
N THR A 43 -1.51 7.33 -17.78
CA THR A 43 -2.25 6.71 -18.89
C THR A 43 -3.34 5.73 -18.45
N GLY A 44 -3.27 5.20 -17.22
CA GLY A 44 -4.29 4.32 -16.66
C GLY A 44 -3.98 3.87 -15.24
N ILE A 45 -5.01 3.35 -14.56
CA ILE A 45 -4.94 2.79 -13.21
C ILE A 45 -5.90 1.58 -13.14
N ASP A 46 -5.60 0.58 -12.30
CA ASP A 46 -6.49 -0.56 -12.04
C ASP A 46 -7.11 -0.47 -10.62
N PRO A 47 -8.33 0.04 -10.46
CA PRO A 47 -9.01 0.12 -9.16
C PRO A 47 -9.36 -1.25 -8.57
N ALA A 48 -9.36 -2.33 -9.36
CA ALA A 48 -9.68 -3.66 -8.87
C ALA A 48 -8.50 -4.33 -8.15
N ALA A 49 -7.29 -3.76 -8.23
CA ALA A 49 -6.13 -4.23 -7.48
C ALA A 49 -6.39 -4.24 -5.97
N SER A 50 -5.94 -5.27 -5.26
CA SER A 50 -6.24 -5.51 -3.84
C SER A 50 -5.86 -4.35 -2.90
N GLY A 51 -4.86 -3.55 -3.24
CA GLY A 51 -4.45 -2.35 -2.49
C GLY A 51 -5.24 -1.06 -2.82
N MET A 52 -6.18 -1.11 -3.75
CA MET A 52 -6.92 0.07 -4.26
C MET A 52 -8.45 -0.01 -4.06
N GLN A 53 -8.95 -1.15 -3.59
CA GLN A 53 -10.40 -1.37 -3.43
C GLN A 53 -11.01 -0.64 -2.23
N LYS A 54 -10.21 -0.40 -1.19
CA LYS A 54 -10.64 0.21 0.08
C LYS A 54 -9.55 1.13 0.59
N THR A 55 -9.97 2.22 1.18
CA THR A 55 -9.13 3.13 1.95
C THR A 55 -9.25 2.78 3.44
N SER A 56 -9.48 3.76 4.31
CA SER A 56 -9.79 3.57 5.74
C SER A 56 -11.10 2.80 5.97
N THR A 57 -11.23 2.19 7.16
CA THR A 57 -12.40 1.41 7.61
C THR A 57 -13.45 2.31 8.27
#